data_AF-A0A660PMH2-F1
#
_entry.id   AF-A0A660PMH2-F1
#
_cell.length_a   1.000
_cell.length_b   1.000
_cell.length_c   1.000
_cell.angle_alpha   90.00
_cell.angle_beta   90.00
_cell.angle_gamma   90.00
#
_symmetry.space_group_name_H-M   'P 1'
#
loop_
_entity.id
_entity.type
_entity.pdbx_description
1 polymer ?
#
loop_
_entity_poly.entity_id
_entity_poly.type
_entity_poly.pdbx_seq_one_letter_code
_entity_poly.pdbx_strand_id
1 'polypeptide(L)'
;MVINKADSNEPVSRFWSKLNLLSDVINIMSGNPPVKETLLKVMERINEVIPFTSAIVYFLDINEVKYKKEIAIGPEFEPAELLKTNSSERFSAWAIGIQNPLILSNEGLNNRLAGSGIGSLLAVPLRIENRPIGLICITHSETEYFRDHDVKLFSMLAHQIAISRERSIYRLELEDRNRELEKAQKMLELTKERLINDERLMAVRELSVSINHEINNPLSVIVGNIQCLLFIEKNLNEKVKERLKRVEAEAMKIADINHRLLEIDELVSETYINDGQKIKMINIEKSSSGMKNA
;
A
#
# COMPACT_ATOMS: atom_id res chain seq x y z
N MET A 1 -33.73 38.35 21.74
CA MET A 1 -34.10 39.72 21.31
C MET A 1 -32.78 40.37 20.93
N VAL A 2 -32.34 40.47 19.67
CA VAL A 2 -33.01 40.84 18.42
C VAL A 2 -32.70 39.77 17.35
N ILE A 3 -33.75 39.15 16.79
CA ILE A 3 -33.63 38.32 15.59
C ILE A 3 -33.57 39.32 14.43
N ASN A 4 -32.38 39.56 13.90
CA ASN A 4 -32.20 40.43 12.75
C ASN A 4 -32.93 39.77 11.57
N LYS A 5 -33.92 40.46 11.01
CA LYS A 5 -34.69 40.00 9.86
C LYS A 5 -33.70 39.62 8.77
N ALA A 6 -33.75 38.35 8.35
CA ALA A 6 -33.10 37.92 7.13
C ALA A 6 -33.51 38.87 6.00
N ASP A 7 -32.53 39.33 5.22
CA ASP A 7 -32.74 39.99 3.94
C ASP A 7 -33.65 39.10 3.08
N SER A 8 -34.95 39.37 3.11
CA SER A 8 -35.99 38.58 2.45
C SER A 8 -36.14 38.93 0.97
N ASN A 9 -35.08 39.42 0.33
CA ASN A 9 -35.09 39.95 -1.03
C ASN A 9 -33.89 39.47 -1.88
N GLU A 10 -33.28 38.34 -1.53
CA GLU A 10 -32.31 37.73 -2.43
C GLU A 10 -33.06 37.12 -3.64
N PRO A 11 -32.76 37.53 -4.89
CA PRO A 11 -33.42 36.97 -6.07
C PRO A 11 -33.29 35.45 -6.10
N VAL A 12 -34.37 34.74 -6.40
CA VAL A 12 -34.39 33.27 -6.52
C VAL A 12 -33.26 32.76 -7.42
N SER A 13 -32.88 33.52 -8.46
CA SER A 13 -31.76 33.23 -9.35
C SER A 13 -30.39 33.17 -8.63
N ARG A 14 -30.14 34.01 -7.63
CA ARG A 14 -28.90 33.98 -6.84
C ARG A 14 -28.84 32.77 -5.91
N PHE A 15 -29.96 32.41 -5.29
CA PHE A 15 -30.04 31.20 -4.47
C PHE A 15 -29.73 29.94 -5.29
N TRP A 16 -30.33 29.80 -6.48
CA TRP A 16 -30.04 28.68 -7.38
C TRP A 16 -28.59 28.65 -7.87
N SER A 17 -27.99 29.82 -8.14
CA SER A 17 -26.58 29.89 -8.54
C SER A 17 -25.65 29.38 -7.44
N LYS A 18 -25.92 29.73 -6.17
CA LYS A 18 -25.16 29.24 -5.01
C LYS A 18 -25.35 27.74 -4.78
N LEU A 19 -26.54 27.21 -5.01
CA LEU A 19 -26.83 25.78 -4.85
C LEU A 19 -26.17 24.94 -5.96
N ASN A 20 -26.19 25.44 -7.20
CA ASN A 20 -25.47 24.83 -8.32
C ASN A 20 -23.95 24.84 -8.07
N LEU A 21 -23.41 25.92 -7.51
CA LEU A 21 -21.99 25.99 -7.14
C LEU A 21 -21.59 24.87 -6.17
N LEU A 22 -22.39 24.64 -5.12
CA LEU A 22 -22.13 23.56 -4.17
C LEU A 22 -22.12 22.21 -4.89
N SER A 23 -23.10 21.95 -5.76
CA SER A 23 -23.17 20.71 -6.53
C SER A 23 -21.98 20.55 -7.48
N ASP A 24 -21.55 21.62 -8.15
CA ASP A 24 -20.40 21.60 -9.07
C ASP A 24 -19.11 21.29 -8.32
N VAL A 25 -18.88 21.92 -7.18
CA VAL A 25 -17.70 21.64 -6.34
C VAL A 25 -17.73 20.21 -5.81
N ILE A 26 -18.89 19.71 -5.38
CA ILE A 26 -19.04 18.30 -5.00
C ILE A 26 -18.70 17.39 -6.18
N ASN A 27 -19.15 17.68 -7.40
CA ASN A 27 -18.88 16.86 -8.58
C ASN A 27 -17.41 16.90 -9.01
N ILE A 28 -16.77 18.08 -8.98
CA ILE A 28 -15.34 18.24 -9.28
C ILE A 28 -14.49 17.45 -8.28
N MET A 29 -14.87 17.48 -7.00
CA MET A 29 -14.18 16.76 -5.92
C MET A 29 -14.57 15.28 -5.82
N SER A 30 -15.70 14.88 -6.39
CA SER A 30 -16.16 13.48 -6.42
C SER A 30 -15.24 12.66 -7.30
N GLY A 31 -14.32 11.93 -6.66
CA GLY A 31 -13.37 11.02 -7.33
C GLY A 31 -11.99 11.60 -7.53
N ASN A 32 -11.83 12.93 -7.50
CA ASN A 32 -10.55 13.61 -7.66
C ASN A 32 -10.01 14.13 -6.32
N PRO A 33 -8.73 13.90 -6.01
CA PRO A 33 -8.12 14.51 -4.84
C PRO A 33 -8.06 16.03 -4.99
N PRO A 34 -8.12 16.80 -3.89
CA PRO A 34 -7.97 18.25 -3.91
C PRO A 34 -6.49 18.62 -4.06
N VAL A 35 -5.93 18.28 -5.21
CA VAL A 35 -4.60 18.69 -5.67
C VAL A 35 -4.73 20.02 -6.43
N LYS A 36 -3.59 20.65 -6.70
CA LYS A 36 -3.46 21.88 -7.47
C LYS A 36 -4.49 22.05 -8.61
N GLU A 37 -4.58 21.10 -9.54
CA GLU A 37 -5.48 21.20 -10.71
C GLU A 37 -6.97 21.25 -10.32
N THR A 38 -7.41 20.34 -9.45
CA THR A 38 -8.81 20.27 -8.98
C THR A 38 -9.18 21.52 -8.20
N LEU A 39 -8.27 22.00 -7.34
CA LEU A 39 -8.50 23.20 -6.54
C LEU A 39 -8.57 24.47 -7.39
N LEU A 40 -7.76 24.57 -8.45
CA LEU A 40 -7.86 25.68 -9.40
C LEU A 40 -9.25 25.73 -10.04
N LYS A 41 -9.75 24.60 -10.58
CA LYS A 41 -11.10 24.50 -11.17
C LYS A 41 -12.20 24.87 -10.17
N VAL A 42 -12.07 24.42 -8.91
CA VAL A 42 -13.02 24.78 -7.85
C VAL A 42 -13.00 26.28 -7.59
N MET A 43 -11.83 26.89 -7.46
CA MET A 43 -11.72 28.32 -7.18
C MET A 43 -12.16 29.18 -8.37
N GLU A 44 -11.87 28.77 -9.61
CA GLU A 44 -12.40 29.41 -10.81
C GLU A 44 -13.93 29.41 -10.81
N ARG A 45 -14.54 28.26 -10.52
CA ARG A 45 -16.01 28.13 -10.44
C ARG A 45 -16.61 28.97 -9.31
N ILE A 46 -15.91 29.07 -8.18
CA ILE A 46 -16.33 29.97 -7.11
C ILE A 46 -16.25 31.43 -7.56
N ASN A 47 -15.19 31.83 -8.26
CA ASN A 47 -14.99 33.21 -8.72
C ASN A 47 -16.09 33.68 -9.70
N GLU A 48 -16.68 32.76 -10.47
CA GLU A 48 -17.81 33.06 -11.36
C GLU A 48 -19.08 33.44 -10.59
N VAL A 49 -19.24 32.96 -9.36
CA VAL A 49 -20.45 33.15 -8.54
C VAL A 49 -20.25 34.21 -7.46
N ILE A 50 -19.09 34.18 -6.79
CA ILE A 50 -18.65 35.19 -5.83
C ILE A 50 -17.28 35.69 -6.29
N PRO A 51 -17.24 36.84 -6.99
CA PRO A 51 -15.99 37.42 -7.46
C PRO A 51 -15.02 37.69 -6.31
N PHE A 52 -13.76 37.38 -6.52
CA PHE A 52 -12.65 37.70 -5.64
C PHE A 52 -11.45 38.22 -6.43
N THR A 53 -10.62 39.04 -5.78
CA THR A 53 -9.39 39.58 -6.36
C THR A 53 -8.24 38.59 -6.24
N SER A 54 -8.13 37.89 -5.10
CA SER A 54 -7.17 36.80 -4.94
C SER A 54 -7.71 35.71 -4.03
N ALA A 55 -7.22 34.49 -4.21
CA ALA A 55 -7.53 33.35 -3.36
C ALA A 55 -6.29 32.48 -3.17
N ILE A 56 -6.03 32.07 -1.93
CA ILE A 56 -4.92 31.19 -1.56
C ILE A 56 -5.46 30.05 -0.72
N VAL A 57 -5.11 28.82 -1.08
CA VAL A 57 -5.45 27.62 -0.31
C VAL A 57 -4.17 27.10 0.34
N TYR A 58 -4.23 27.01 1.66
CA TYR A 58 -3.21 26.39 2.48
C TYR A 58 -3.71 25.08 3.05
N PHE A 59 -2.76 24.19 3.22
CA PHE A 59 -2.96 22.88 3.74
C PHE A 59 -1.97 22.61 4.87
N LEU A 60 -2.48 22.17 6.02
CA LEU A 60 -1.65 21.84 7.15
C LEU A 60 -0.89 20.53 6.84
N ASP A 61 0.43 20.62 6.88
CA ASP A 61 1.30 19.46 7.01
C ASP A 61 1.37 19.08 8.49
N ILE A 62 0.84 17.91 8.82
CA ILE A 62 0.74 17.43 10.20
C ILE A 62 2.13 17.04 10.74
N ASN A 63 3.06 16.63 9.87
CA ASN A 63 4.39 16.19 10.29
C ASN A 63 5.27 17.38 10.69
N GLU A 64 5.18 18.47 9.93
CA GLU A 64 5.94 19.69 10.19
C GLU A 64 5.18 20.73 11.03
N VAL A 65 3.86 20.50 11.24
CA VAL A 65 2.92 21.47 11.84
C VAL A 65 2.99 22.83 11.13
N LYS A 66 3.05 22.79 9.80
CA LYS A 66 3.21 23.98 8.94
C LYS A 66 2.15 24.02 7.85
N TYR A 67 1.55 25.18 7.65
CA TYR A 67 0.67 25.42 6.51
C TYR A 67 1.50 25.61 5.24
N LYS A 68 1.30 24.71 4.28
CA LYS A 68 1.91 24.77 2.95
C LYS A 68 0.90 25.33 1.97
N LYS A 69 1.33 26.29 1.14
CA LYS A 69 0.52 26.88 0.07
C LYS A 69 0.35 25.84 -1.03
N GLU A 70 -0.88 25.45 -1.33
CA GLU A 70 -1.22 24.49 -2.38
C GLU A 70 -1.50 25.21 -3.71
N ILE A 71 -2.31 26.28 -3.65
CA ILE A 71 -2.61 27.14 -4.80
C ILE A 71 -2.66 28.61 -4.38
N ALA A 72 -2.40 29.50 -5.35
CA ALA A 72 -2.68 30.92 -5.30
C ALA A 72 -3.26 31.39 -6.64
N ILE A 73 -4.25 32.27 -6.60
CA ILE A 73 -4.91 32.88 -7.76
C ILE A 73 -4.97 34.38 -7.52
N GLY A 74 -4.69 35.17 -8.56
CA GLY A 74 -4.65 36.63 -8.49
C GLY A 74 -3.34 37.18 -7.90
N PRO A 75 -3.30 38.47 -7.52
CA PRO A 75 -2.14 39.06 -6.86
C PRO A 75 -1.80 38.29 -5.58
N GLU A 76 -0.57 37.80 -5.48
CA GLU A 76 -0.13 37.12 -4.28
C GLU A 76 -0.04 38.12 -3.12
N PHE A 77 -0.59 37.74 -1.98
CA PHE A 77 -0.35 38.38 -0.70
C PHE A 77 0.15 37.33 0.28
N GLU A 78 1.04 37.70 1.18
CA GLU A 78 1.50 36.83 2.26
C GLU A 78 0.59 37.05 3.48
N PRO A 79 -0.25 36.08 3.87
CA PRO A 79 -1.08 36.23 5.06
C PRO A 79 -0.25 36.40 6.34
N ALA A 80 1.04 36.05 6.34
CA ALA A 80 1.96 36.32 7.43
C ALA A 80 2.14 37.85 7.69
N GLU A 81 1.99 38.68 6.65
CA GLU A 81 1.99 40.14 6.76
C GLU A 81 0.81 40.66 7.59
N LEU A 82 -0.34 39.97 7.55
CA LEU A 82 -1.49 40.27 8.42
C LEU A 82 -1.12 40.19 9.90
N LEU A 83 -0.14 39.35 10.26
CA LEU A 83 0.30 39.15 11.63
C LEU A 83 1.51 40.00 11.99
N LYS A 84 2.01 40.85 11.07
CA LYS A 84 3.29 41.56 11.19
C LYS A 84 4.41 40.61 11.65
N THR A 85 4.40 39.39 11.13
CA THR A 85 5.36 38.35 11.52
C THR A 85 6.02 37.76 10.29
N ASN A 86 7.34 37.69 10.32
CA ASN A 86 8.12 37.03 9.27
C ASN A 86 8.30 35.53 9.55
N SER A 87 7.52 34.96 10.48
CA SER A 87 7.65 33.56 10.91
C SER A 87 6.50 32.72 10.38
N SER A 88 6.83 31.76 9.51
CA SER A 88 5.89 30.73 9.03
C SER A 88 5.25 29.94 10.17
N GLU A 89 5.95 29.78 11.30
CA GLU A 89 5.46 29.09 12.49
C GLU A 89 4.40 29.92 13.21
N ARG A 90 4.59 31.23 13.35
CA ARG A 90 3.58 32.13 13.94
C ARG A 90 2.34 32.24 13.07
N PHE A 91 2.51 32.25 11.74
CA PHE A 91 1.38 32.14 10.81
C PHE A 91 0.64 30.82 10.99
N SER A 92 1.35 29.70 11.03
CA SER A 92 0.74 28.37 11.21
C SER A 92 0.01 28.25 12.55
N ALA A 93 0.60 28.71 13.65
CA ALA A 93 -0.03 28.72 14.97
C ALA A 93 -1.30 29.58 15.01
N TRP A 94 -1.27 30.77 14.40
CA TRP A 94 -2.45 31.60 14.25
C TRP A 94 -3.54 30.92 13.42
N ALA A 95 -3.18 30.37 12.26
CA ALA A 95 -4.09 29.67 11.36
C ALA A 95 -4.76 28.45 12.04
N ILE A 96 -4.04 27.69 12.87
CA ILE A 96 -4.60 26.60 13.70
C ILE A 96 -5.67 27.15 14.66
N GLY A 97 -5.43 28.32 15.24
CA GLY A 97 -6.34 28.99 16.17
C GLY A 97 -7.64 29.51 15.54
N ILE A 98 -7.70 29.66 14.21
CA ILE A 98 -8.92 30.06 13.50
C ILE A 98 -9.90 28.88 13.47
N GLN A 99 -10.87 28.92 14.38
CA GLN A 99 -11.94 27.92 14.44
C GLN A 99 -13.16 28.32 13.62
N ASN A 100 -13.45 29.62 13.55
CA ASN A 100 -14.55 30.19 12.79
C ASN A 100 -14.02 31.07 11.66
N PRO A 101 -14.77 31.23 10.55
CA PRO A 101 -14.40 32.17 9.52
C PRO A 101 -14.17 33.57 10.07
N LEU A 102 -13.13 34.24 9.58
CA LEU A 102 -12.75 35.58 10.00
C LEU A 102 -12.87 36.54 8.82
N ILE A 103 -13.71 37.56 8.95
CA ILE A 103 -13.76 38.69 8.02
C ILE A 103 -12.89 39.81 8.57
N LEU A 104 -12.03 40.38 7.72
CA LEU A 104 -11.30 41.61 7.98
C LEU A 104 -11.68 42.65 6.91
N SER A 105 -11.98 43.87 7.34
CA SER A 105 -12.26 45.02 6.47
C SER A 105 -11.71 46.31 7.06
N ASN A 106 -11.50 47.31 6.19
CA ASN A 106 -11.23 48.72 6.53
C ASN A 106 -10.16 48.93 7.64
N GLU A 107 -10.53 49.23 8.89
CA GLU A 107 -9.58 49.48 9.99
C GLU A 107 -8.71 48.26 10.36
N GLY A 108 -9.25 47.04 10.22
CA GLY A 108 -8.53 45.79 10.49
C GLY A 108 -7.42 45.52 9.47
N LEU A 109 -7.59 45.99 8.23
CA LEU A 109 -6.63 45.84 7.14
C LEU A 109 -5.71 47.06 6.99
N ASN A 110 -6.21 48.29 7.18
CA ASN A 110 -5.47 49.54 6.95
C ASN A 110 -4.20 49.67 7.83
N ASN A 111 -4.15 49.02 8.99
CA ASN A 111 -2.95 49.01 9.84
C ASN A 111 -1.96 47.85 9.55
N ARG A 112 -2.35 46.89 8.70
CA ARG A 112 -1.64 45.61 8.49
C ARG A 112 -1.24 45.34 7.04
N LEU A 113 -1.99 45.86 6.07
CA LEU A 113 -1.79 45.66 4.63
C LEU A 113 -1.96 46.96 3.83
N ALA A 114 -1.61 48.12 4.43
CA ALA A 114 -1.68 49.42 3.76
C ALA A 114 -0.90 49.39 2.43
N GLY A 115 -1.54 49.79 1.33
CA GLY A 115 -0.93 49.81 -0.01
C GLY A 115 -0.96 48.48 -0.78
N SER A 116 -1.51 47.40 -0.21
CA SER A 116 -1.66 46.10 -0.90
C SER A 116 -2.77 46.06 -1.96
N GLY A 117 -3.67 47.05 -1.97
CA GLY A 117 -4.86 47.04 -2.82
C GLY A 117 -5.99 46.12 -2.33
N ILE A 118 -5.87 45.53 -1.14
CA ILE A 118 -6.90 44.68 -0.53
C ILE A 118 -7.84 45.53 0.34
N GLY A 119 -9.14 45.54 0.02
CA GLY A 119 -10.18 46.22 0.78
C GLY A 119 -10.91 45.32 1.79
N SER A 120 -11.01 44.02 1.49
CA SER A 120 -11.63 43.02 2.36
C SER A 120 -10.93 41.67 2.25
N LEU A 121 -10.84 40.94 3.36
CA LEU A 121 -10.28 39.59 3.44
C LEU A 121 -11.22 38.66 4.20
N LEU A 122 -11.42 37.47 3.67
CA LEU A 122 -12.13 36.37 4.30
C LEU A 122 -11.17 35.19 4.48
N ALA A 123 -10.92 34.81 5.73
CA ALA A 123 -10.16 33.61 6.08
C ALA A 123 -11.12 32.51 6.55
N VAL A 124 -11.15 31.39 5.83
CA VAL A 124 -12.07 30.27 6.08
C VAL A 124 -11.27 29.02 6.42
N PRO A 125 -11.38 28.48 7.64
CA PRO A 125 -10.64 27.30 8.01
C PRO A 125 -11.22 26.05 7.34
N LEU A 126 -10.35 25.19 6.82
CA LEU A 126 -10.70 23.86 6.36
C LEU A 126 -10.60 22.91 7.55
N ARG A 127 -11.74 22.41 8.03
CA ARG A 127 -11.80 21.58 9.24
C ARG A 127 -12.74 20.40 9.05
N ILE A 128 -12.41 19.31 9.72
CA ILE A 128 -13.31 18.17 9.96
C ILE A 128 -13.46 18.06 11.46
N GLU A 129 -14.71 18.13 11.92
CA GLU A 129 -15.04 18.30 13.34
C GLU A 129 -14.21 19.46 13.93
N ASN A 130 -13.32 19.18 14.88
CA ASN A 130 -12.46 20.18 15.49
C ASN A 130 -10.98 20.11 15.06
N ARG A 131 -10.68 19.37 13.99
CA ARG A 131 -9.32 19.17 13.49
C ARG A 131 -9.01 20.11 12.32
N PRO A 132 -7.99 20.98 12.40
CA PRO A 132 -7.58 21.82 11.29
C PRO A 132 -6.90 21.00 10.20
N ILE A 133 -7.35 21.17 8.96
CA ILE A 133 -6.80 20.52 7.75
C ILE A 133 -6.11 21.56 6.85
N GLY A 134 -6.57 22.81 6.90
CA GLY A 134 -6.12 23.85 6.00
C GLY A 134 -6.83 25.18 6.24
N LEU A 135 -6.53 26.15 5.40
CA LEU A 135 -7.04 27.52 5.50
C LEU A 135 -7.18 28.06 4.08
N ILE A 136 -8.33 28.65 3.77
CA ILE A 136 -8.54 29.40 2.54
C ILE A 136 -8.52 30.88 2.92
N CYS A 137 -7.72 31.68 2.23
CA CYS A 137 -7.74 33.14 2.36
C CYS A 137 -8.16 33.74 1.02
N ILE A 138 -9.18 34.59 1.06
CA ILE A 138 -9.79 35.19 -0.13
C ILE A 138 -9.85 36.69 0.08
N THR A 139 -9.54 37.46 -0.94
CA THR A 139 -9.54 38.92 -0.85
C THR A 139 -10.38 39.56 -1.93
N HIS A 140 -10.86 40.77 -1.66
CA HIS A 140 -11.49 41.65 -2.62
C HIS A 140 -10.94 43.06 -2.47
N SER A 141 -10.90 43.84 -3.56
CA SER A 141 -10.42 45.22 -3.55
C SER A 141 -11.40 46.19 -2.90
N GLU A 142 -12.69 45.89 -2.93
CA GLU A 142 -13.73 46.66 -2.23
C GLU A 142 -13.74 46.36 -0.72
N THR A 143 -13.99 47.40 0.09
CA THR A 143 -14.15 47.28 1.53
C THR A 143 -15.50 46.69 1.90
N GLU A 144 -15.55 45.87 2.96
CA GLU A 144 -16.80 45.24 3.45
C GLU A 144 -17.54 44.42 2.39
N TYR A 145 -16.80 43.82 1.47
CA TYR A 145 -17.35 43.07 0.33
C TYR A 145 -18.03 41.76 0.77
N PHE A 146 -17.35 40.95 1.59
CA PHE A 146 -17.87 39.66 2.05
C PHE A 146 -18.95 39.85 3.12
N ARG A 147 -20.11 39.23 2.89
CA ARG A 147 -21.24 39.24 3.82
C ARG A 147 -21.44 37.88 4.49
N ASP A 148 -22.29 37.84 5.51
CA ASP A 148 -22.60 36.61 6.26
C ASP A 148 -23.03 35.43 5.37
N HIS A 149 -23.73 35.70 4.26
CA HIS A 149 -24.14 34.65 3.33
C HIS A 149 -22.97 34.10 2.51
N ASP A 150 -21.96 34.91 2.19
CA ASP A 150 -20.74 34.46 1.51
C ASP A 150 -19.92 33.61 2.45
N VAL A 151 -19.79 34.04 3.71
CA VAL A 151 -19.13 33.27 4.76
C VAL A 151 -19.75 31.88 4.90
N LYS A 152 -21.08 31.79 4.92
CA LYS A 152 -21.77 30.49 5.00
C LYS A 152 -21.47 29.61 3.79
N LEU A 153 -21.52 30.17 2.58
CA LEU A 153 -21.24 29.40 1.37
C LEU A 153 -19.78 28.92 1.32
N PHE A 154 -18.83 29.82 1.58
CA PHE A 154 -17.41 29.46 1.65
C PHE A 154 -17.13 28.44 2.76
N SER A 155 -17.83 28.51 3.89
CA SER A 155 -17.70 27.52 4.97
C SER A 155 -18.18 26.14 4.53
N MET A 156 -19.29 26.06 3.79
CA MET A 156 -19.79 24.80 3.22
C MET A 156 -18.82 24.22 2.19
N LEU A 157 -18.31 25.08 1.29
CA LEU A 157 -17.33 24.66 0.28
C LEU A 157 -16.02 24.22 0.93
N ALA A 158 -15.52 24.98 1.91
CA ALA A 158 -14.35 24.65 2.71
C ALA A 158 -14.50 23.28 3.38
N HIS A 159 -15.67 23.01 3.98
CA HIS A 159 -15.95 21.71 4.57
C HIS A 159 -15.87 20.58 3.53
N GLN A 160 -16.40 20.80 2.32
CA GLN A 160 -16.29 19.83 1.23
C GLN A 160 -14.84 19.59 0.78
N ILE A 161 -14.03 20.65 0.68
CA ILE A 161 -12.59 20.56 0.38
C ILE A 161 -11.88 19.72 1.45
N ALA A 162 -12.19 20.00 2.72
CA ALA A 162 -11.61 19.33 3.87
C ALA A 162 -11.90 17.82 3.83
N ILE A 163 -13.17 17.43 3.65
CA ILE A 163 -13.60 16.02 3.52
C ILE A 163 -12.88 15.33 2.36
N SER A 164 -12.86 15.95 1.17
CA SER A 164 -12.21 15.35 0.00
C SER A 164 -10.72 15.12 0.22
N ARG A 165 -10.04 16.04 0.94
CA ARG A 165 -8.62 15.90 1.27
C ARG A 165 -8.37 14.75 2.21
N GLU A 166 -9.13 14.68 3.30
CA GLU A 166 -9.01 13.60 4.28
C GLU A 166 -9.26 12.24 3.62
N ARG A 167 -10.33 12.13 2.82
CA ARG A 167 -10.63 10.93 2.05
C ARG A 167 -9.48 10.51 1.13
N SER A 168 -8.82 11.48 0.49
CA SER A 168 -7.68 11.20 -0.40
C SER A 168 -6.46 10.66 0.35
N ILE A 169 -6.18 11.22 1.54
CA ILE A 169 -5.10 10.75 2.41
C ILE A 169 -5.40 9.31 2.87
N TYR A 170 -6.60 9.05 3.40
CA TYR A 170 -6.99 7.71 3.84
C TYR A 170 -6.98 6.68 2.70
N ARG A 171 -7.39 7.07 1.49
CA ARG A 171 -7.33 6.18 0.33
C ARG A 171 -5.90 5.76 0.02
N LEU A 172 -4.95 6.72 0.00
CA LEU A 172 -3.54 6.42 -0.24
C LEU A 172 -2.94 5.53 0.85
N GLU A 173 -3.26 5.78 2.12
CA GLU A 173 -2.83 4.94 3.24
C GLU A 173 -3.39 3.52 3.14
N LEU A 174 -4.67 3.38 2.80
CA LEU A 174 -5.31 2.08 2.62
C LEU A 174 -4.71 1.30 1.45
N GLU A 175 -4.44 1.95 0.32
CA GLU A 175 -3.76 1.36 -0.83
C GLU A 175 -2.37 0.86 -0.45
N ASP A 176 -1.62 1.64 0.33
CA ASP A 176 -0.29 1.25 0.78
C ASP A 176 -0.32 0.05 1.72
N ARG A 177 -1.21 0.07 2.72
CA ARG A 177 -1.42 -1.06 3.62
C ARG A 177 -1.87 -2.32 2.89
N ASN A 178 -2.73 -2.20 1.88
CA ASN A 178 -3.15 -3.34 1.09
C ASN A 178 -1.97 -3.95 0.31
N ARG A 179 -1.09 -3.12 -0.27
CA ARG A 179 0.14 -3.60 -0.93
C ARG A 179 1.10 -4.31 0.05
N GLU A 180 1.23 -3.82 1.27
CA GLU A 180 2.04 -4.46 2.32
C GLU A 180 1.46 -5.83 2.69
N LEU A 181 0.15 -5.91 2.89
CA LEU A 181 -0.56 -7.16 3.21
C LEU A 181 -0.42 -8.20 2.11
N GLU A 182 -0.60 -7.81 0.84
CA GLU A 182 -0.43 -8.71 -0.31
C GLU A 182 0.99 -9.30 -0.37
N LYS A 183 2.02 -8.48 -0.11
CA LYS A 183 3.41 -8.95 -0.05
C LYS A 183 3.64 -9.93 1.10
N ALA A 184 3.13 -9.61 2.30
CA ALA A 184 3.25 -10.46 3.46
C ALA A 184 2.54 -11.81 3.26
N GLN A 185 1.34 -11.81 2.68
CA GLN A 185 0.58 -13.01 2.36
C GLN A 185 1.34 -13.91 1.37
N LYS A 186 1.89 -13.33 0.30
CA LYS A 186 2.70 -14.09 -0.68
C LYS A 186 3.94 -14.71 -0.04
N MET A 187 4.62 -13.98 0.85
CA MET A 187 5.80 -14.49 1.55
C MET A 187 5.44 -15.63 2.51
N LEU A 188 4.29 -15.52 3.19
CA LEU A 188 3.78 -16.57 4.06
C LEU A 188 3.47 -17.86 3.27
N GLU A 189 2.84 -17.73 2.11
CA GLU A 189 2.51 -18.87 1.24
C GLU A 189 3.78 -19.60 0.78
N LEU A 190 4.77 -18.86 0.25
CA LEU A 190 6.06 -19.43 -0.17
C LEU A 190 6.80 -20.11 0.99
N THR A 191 6.78 -19.51 2.18
CA THR A 191 7.43 -20.09 3.36
C THR A 191 6.72 -21.36 3.81
N LYS A 192 5.39 -21.39 3.78
CA LYS A 192 4.60 -22.57 4.11
C LYS A 192 4.84 -23.71 3.13
N GLU A 193 4.87 -23.42 1.82
CA GLU A 193 5.21 -24.43 0.81
C GLU A 193 6.60 -25.02 1.03
N ARG A 194 7.58 -24.16 1.34
CA ARG A 194 8.93 -24.59 1.68
C ARG A 194 8.96 -25.49 2.92
N LEU A 195 8.30 -25.08 4.00
CA LEU A 195 8.22 -25.88 5.23
C LEU A 195 7.59 -27.25 4.98
N ILE A 196 6.50 -27.31 4.21
CA ILE A 196 5.86 -28.59 3.85
C ILE A 196 6.83 -29.48 3.05
N ASN A 197 7.58 -28.92 2.11
CA ASN A 197 8.55 -29.67 1.33
C ASN A 197 9.75 -30.14 2.19
N ASP A 198 10.24 -29.29 3.08
CA ASP A 198 11.32 -29.62 4.02
C ASP A 198 10.90 -30.75 4.96
N GLU A 199 9.68 -30.69 5.51
CA GLU A 199 9.10 -31.74 6.36
C GLU A 199 8.97 -33.07 5.61
N ARG A 200 8.48 -33.03 4.36
CA ARG A 200 8.40 -34.22 3.50
C ARG A 200 9.79 -34.81 3.21
N LEU A 201 10.76 -33.97 2.92
CA LEU A 201 12.13 -34.41 2.65
C LEU A 201 12.75 -35.08 3.89
N MET A 202 12.52 -34.51 5.08
CA MET A 202 12.96 -35.11 6.34
C MET A 202 12.35 -36.49 6.56
N ALA A 203 11.03 -36.63 6.36
CA ALA A 203 10.36 -37.93 6.48
C ALA A 203 10.92 -38.97 5.49
N VAL A 204 11.17 -38.57 4.23
CA VAL A 204 11.79 -39.45 3.22
C VAL A 204 13.21 -39.87 3.64
N ARG A 205 14.01 -38.94 4.17
CA ARG A 205 15.37 -39.25 4.65
C ARG A 205 15.37 -40.23 5.82
N GLU A 206 14.48 -40.02 6.80
CA GLU A 206 14.33 -40.90 7.96
C GLU A 206 13.96 -42.33 7.53
N LEU A 207 12.97 -42.46 6.65
CA LEU A 207 12.58 -43.75 6.08
C LEU A 207 13.71 -44.39 5.28
N SER A 208 14.47 -43.60 4.51
CA SER A 208 15.59 -44.11 3.70
C SER A 208 16.70 -44.71 4.56
N VAL A 209 16.99 -44.14 5.73
CA VAL A 209 17.95 -44.71 6.69
C VAL A 209 17.47 -46.07 7.22
N SER A 210 16.22 -46.15 7.64
CA SER A 210 15.63 -47.40 8.15
C SER A 210 15.60 -48.49 7.08
N ILE A 211 15.11 -48.18 5.88
CA ILE A 211 15.10 -49.10 4.72
C ILE A 211 16.53 -49.56 4.39
N ASN A 212 17.51 -48.66 4.48
CA ASN A 212 18.89 -49.00 4.20
C ASN A 212 19.40 -50.12 5.09
N HIS A 213 19.22 -49.96 6.41
CA HIS A 213 19.62 -50.98 7.37
C HIS A 213 18.87 -52.30 7.14
N GLU A 214 17.56 -52.26 6.92
CA GLU A 214 16.74 -53.47 6.77
C GLU A 214 17.04 -54.25 5.49
N ILE A 215 17.36 -53.59 4.37
CA ILE A 215 17.72 -54.24 3.10
C ILE A 215 19.18 -54.72 3.11
N ASN A 216 20.11 -53.93 3.67
CA ASN A 216 21.52 -54.32 3.69
C ASN A 216 21.78 -55.54 4.57
N ASN A 217 20.94 -55.78 5.59
CA ASN A 217 21.03 -56.96 6.45
C ASN A 217 20.93 -58.29 5.67
N PRO A 218 19.83 -58.62 4.96
CA PRO A 218 19.73 -59.83 4.17
C PRO A 218 20.70 -59.86 2.98
N LEU A 219 20.99 -58.71 2.34
CA LEU A 219 21.98 -58.65 1.26
C LEU A 219 23.37 -59.06 1.73
N SER A 220 23.80 -58.61 2.91
CA SER A 220 25.08 -58.98 3.50
C SER A 220 25.18 -60.50 3.71
N VAL A 221 24.08 -61.13 4.14
CA VAL A 221 24.00 -62.59 4.30
C VAL A 221 24.07 -63.29 2.94
N ILE A 222 23.34 -62.81 1.93
CA ILE A 222 23.34 -63.39 0.58
C ILE A 222 24.73 -63.30 -0.05
N VAL A 223 25.31 -62.09 -0.08
CA VAL A 223 26.64 -61.83 -0.67
C VAL A 223 27.71 -62.61 0.09
N GLY A 224 27.70 -62.57 1.43
CA GLY A 224 28.67 -63.31 2.24
C GLY A 224 28.65 -64.82 1.99
N ASN A 225 27.46 -65.44 1.89
CA ASN A 225 27.34 -66.86 1.56
C ASN A 225 27.85 -67.18 0.15
N ILE A 226 27.52 -66.34 -0.85
CA ILE A 226 27.99 -66.52 -2.23
C ILE A 226 29.52 -66.43 -2.28
N GLN A 227 30.11 -65.43 -1.63
CA GLN A 227 31.56 -65.24 -1.58
C GLN A 227 32.27 -66.41 -0.89
N CYS A 228 31.73 -66.91 0.23
CA CYS A 228 32.24 -68.11 0.90
C CYS A 228 32.20 -69.34 -0.02
N LEU A 229 31.09 -69.59 -0.73
CA LEU A 229 30.99 -70.70 -1.67
C LEU A 229 31.99 -70.60 -2.81
N LEU A 230 32.16 -69.39 -3.39
CA LEU A 230 33.12 -69.12 -4.45
C LEU A 230 34.58 -69.27 -3.99
N PHE A 231 34.87 -69.04 -2.70
CA PHE A 231 36.22 -69.10 -2.13
C PHE A 231 36.60 -70.49 -1.62
N ILE A 232 35.69 -71.18 -0.92
CA ILE A 232 35.96 -72.44 -0.22
C ILE A 232 35.86 -73.64 -1.18
N GLU A 233 34.87 -73.65 -2.07
CA GLU A 233 34.55 -74.85 -2.87
C GLU A 233 35.38 -74.91 -4.16
N LYS A 234 36.34 -75.85 -4.21
CA LYS A 234 37.35 -75.94 -5.28
C LYS A 234 36.85 -76.60 -6.57
N ASN A 235 35.75 -77.36 -6.51
CA ASN A 235 35.21 -78.14 -7.64
C ASN A 235 33.84 -77.64 -8.12
N LEU A 236 33.57 -76.33 -8.01
CA LEU A 236 32.38 -75.73 -8.59
C LEU A 236 32.41 -75.82 -10.12
N ASN A 237 31.33 -76.32 -10.71
CA ASN A 237 31.10 -76.25 -12.16
C ASN A 237 31.06 -74.78 -12.61
N GLU A 238 31.73 -74.44 -13.72
CA GLU A 238 31.78 -73.09 -14.27
C GLU A 238 30.39 -72.46 -14.49
N LYS A 239 29.37 -73.26 -14.90
CA LYS A 239 27.99 -72.75 -15.01
C LYS A 239 27.39 -72.30 -13.68
N VAL A 240 27.74 -72.98 -12.58
CA VAL A 240 27.24 -72.63 -11.23
C VAL A 240 27.97 -71.38 -10.73
N LYS A 241 29.28 -71.30 -10.98
CA LYS A 241 30.12 -70.14 -10.65
C LYS A 241 29.63 -68.88 -11.34
N GLU A 242 29.29 -68.96 -12.62
CA GLU A 242 28.73 -67.83 -13.39
C GLU A 242 27.39 -67.37 -12.83
N ARG A 243 26.49 -68.31 -12.46
CA ARG A 243 25.21 -67.98 -11.81
C ARG A 243 25.40 -67.31 -10.44
N LEU A 244 26.30 -67.82 -9.61
CA LEU A 244 26.62 -67.23 -8.31
C LEU A 244 27.12 -65.78 -8.44
N LYS A 245 28.06 -65.54 -9.35
CA LYS A 245 28.53 -64.18 -9.67
C LYS A 245 27.42 -63.25 -10.14
N ARG A 246 26.45 -63.78 -10.90
CA ARG A 246 25.30 -62.99 -11.36
C ARG A 246 24.38 -62.58 -10.20
N VAL A 247 24.14 -63.49 -9.25
CA VAL A 247 23.35 -63.18 -8.05
C VAL A 247 24.08 -62.17 -7.15
N GLU A 248 25.40 -62.33 -6.98
CA GLU A 248 26.22 -61.35 -6.26
C GLU A 248 26.14 -59.96 -6.91
N ALA A 249 26.27 -59.88 -8.24
CA ALA A 249 26.18 -58.62 -8.97
C ALA A 249 24.81 -57.93 -8.79
N GLU A 250 23.70 -58.68 -8.88
CA GLU A 250 22.37 -58.11 -8.63
C GLU A 250 22.16 -57.71 -7.16
N ALA A 251 22.70 -58.47 -6.19
CA ALA A 251 22.66 -58.11 -4.78
C ALA A 251 23.43 -56.81 -4.50
N MET A 252 24.62 -56.65 -5.10
CA MET A 252 25.40 -55.40 -5.01
C MET A 252 24.68 -54.24 -5.71
N LYS A 253 24.00 -54.49 -6.83
CA LYS A 253 23.20 -53.47 -7.52
C LYS A 253 22.01 -53.00 -6.67
N ILE A 254 21.35 -53.90 -5.93
CA ILE A 254 20.30 -53.51 -4.98
C ILE A 254 20.89 -52.67 -3.85
N ALA A 255 22.07 -53.04 -3.32
CA ALA A 255 22.74 -52.25 -2.29
C ALA A 255 23.11 -50.83 -2.77
N ASP A 256 23.55 -50.70 -4.03
CA ASP A 256 23.84 -49.41 -4.65
C ASP A 256 22.59 -48.51 -4.79
N ILE A 257 21.48 -49.08 -5.30
CA ILE A 257 20.18 -48.38 -5.37
C ILE A 257 19.73 -47.92 -3.99
N ASN A 258 19.90 -48.79 -2.99
CA ASN A 258 19.56 -48.50 -1.60
C ASN A 258 20.39 -47.33 -1.05
N HIS A 259 21.70 -47.31 -1.32
CA HIS A 259 22.57 -46.24 -0.88
C HIS A 259 22.17 -44.88 -1.50
N ARG A 260 21.76 -44.86 -2.76
CA ARG A 260 21.30 -43.65 -3.46
C ARG A 260 20.06 -43.00 -2.82
N LEU A 261 19.23 -43.77 -2.10
CA LEU A 261 18.12 -43.21 -1.32
C LEU A 261 18.60 -42.31 -0.17
N LEU A 262 19.80 -42.54 0.39
CA LEU A 262 20.38 -41.69 1.43
C LEU A 262 20.84 -40.33 0.90
N GLU A 263 21.10 -40.23 -0.40
CA GLU A 263 21.65 -39.05 -1.06
C GLU A 263 20.56 -38.07 -1.53
N ILE A 264 19.30 -38.34 -1.21
CA ILE A 264 18.18 -37.47 -1.59
C ILE A 264 18.26 -36.12 -0.85
N ASP A 265 18.34 -35.02 -1.60
CA ASP A 265 18.45 -33.65 -1.08
C ASP A 265 17.42 -32.68 -1.66
N GLU A 266 16.70 -33.07 -2.70
CA GLU A 266 15.54 -32.37 -3.22
C GLU A 266 14.47 -33.38 -3.64
N LEU A 267 13.18 -33.11 -3.42
CA LEU A 267 12.11 -34.00 -3.85
C LEU A 267 11.64 -33.65 -5.27
N VAL A 268 12.19 -34.34 -6.26
CA VAL A 268 11.74 -34.20 -7.65
C VAL A 268 10.70 -35.26 -7.96
N SER A 269 9.45 -34.84 -8.16
CA SER A 269 8.35 -35.74 -8.51
C SER A 269 8.05 -35.67 -10.02
N GLU A 270 7.96 -36.82 -10.66
CA GLU A 270 7.49 -36.93 -12.04
C GLU A 270 6.09 -37.54 -12.11
N THR A 271 5.33 -37.13 -13.12
CA THR A 271 3.98 -37.65 -13.32
C THR A 271 4.05 -38.85 -14.24
N TYR A 272 3.73 -40.02 -13.71
CA TYR A 272 3.59 -41.26 -14.45
C TYR A 272 2.12 -41.55 -14.71
N ILE A 273 1.82 -42.15 -15.86
CA ILE A 273 0.47 -42.62 -16.19
C ILE A 273 0.47 -44.13 -15.99
N ASN A 274 -0.32 -44.61 -15.05
CA ASN A 274 -0.56 -46.03 -14.84
C ASN A 274 -2.07 -46.28 -14.91
N ASP A 275 -2.51 -47.17 -15.80
CA ASP A 275 -3.92 -47.53 -15.98
C ASP A 275 -4.88 -46.32 -16.14
N GLY A 276 -4.42 -45.27 -16.84
CA GLY A 276 -5.18 -44.05 -17.09
C GLY A 276 -5.21 -43.03 -15.93
N GLN A 277 -4.61 -43.34 -14.77
CA GLN A 277 -4.45 -42.40 -13.67
C GLN A 277 -3.05 -41.78 -13.64
N LYS A 278 -2.99 -40.46 -13.40
CA LYS A 278 -1.74 -39.73 -13.19
C LYS A 278 -1.28 -39.89 -11.75
N ILE A 279 -0.18 -40.59 -11.54
CA ILE A 279 0.46 -40.78 -10.23
C ILE A 279 1.74 -39.95 -10.20
N LYS A 280 1.96 -39.18 -9.13
CA LYS A 280 3.25 -38.52 -8.88
C LYS A 280 4.16 -39.50 -8.15
N MET A 281 5.31 -39.81 -8.76
CA MET A 281 6.33 -40.68 -8.17
C MET A 281 7.63 -39.90 -8.00
N ILE A 282 8.32 -40.10 -6.87
CA ILE A 282 9.63 -39.47 -6.61
C ILE A 282 10.65 -40.10 -7.56
N ASN A 283 11.33 -39.27 -8.34
CA ASN A 283 12.42 -39.69 -9.20
C ASN A 283 13.72 -39.63 -8.39
N ILE A 284 14.20 -40.78 -7.90
CA ILE A 284 15.37 -40.90 -7.03
C ILE A 284 16.62 -40.32 -7.71
N GLU A 285 16.80 -40.52 -9.02
CA GLU A 285 17.95 -40.00 -9.79
C GLU A 285 18.01 -38.48 -9.82
N LYS A 286 16.86 -37.85 -10.07
CA LYS A 286 16.78 -36.39 -10.12
C LYS A 286 16.78 -35.76 -8.73
N SER A 287 16.44 -36.55 -7.72
CA SER A 287 16.34 -36.14 -6.32
C SER A 287 17.67 -36.28 -5.56
N SER A 288 18.69 -36.89 -6.17
CA SER A 288 20.05 -37.02 -5.64
C SER A 288 21.01 -36.10 -6.39
N SER A 289 21.65 -35.15 -5.71
CA SER A 289 22.65 -34.23 -6.31
C SER A 289 23.93 -34.89 -6.87
N GLY A 290 24.11 -36.21 -6.73
CA GLY A 290 25.34 -36.93 -7.08
C GLY A 290 25.68 -37.06 -8.57
N MET A 291 24.81 -36.67 -9.52
CA MET A 291 25.03 -36.91 -10.96
C MET A 291 24.91 -35.66 -11.84
N LYS A 292 25.23 -34.46 -11.34
CA LYS A 292 25.42 -33.30 -12.25
C LYS A 292 26.83 -33.18 -12.83
N ASN A 293 27.83 -33.90 -12.31
CA ASN A 293 29.21 -33.87 -12.83
C ASN A 293 29.91 -35.23 -12.63
N ALA A 294 29.79 -36.16 -13.60
CA ALA A 294 30.74 -37.25 -13.82
C ALA A 294 30.68 -37.68 -15.29
#